data_AF-A0NQS6-F1
#
_entry.id   AF-A0NQS6-F1
#
_cell.length_a   1.000
_cell.length_b   1.000
_cell.length_c   1.000
_cell.angle_alpha   90.00
_cell.angle_beta   90.00
_cell.angle_gamma   90.00
#
_symmetry.space_group_name_H-M   'P 1'
#
loop_
_entity.id
_entity.type
_entity.pdbx_description
1 polymer ?
#
loop_
_entity_poly.entity_id
_entity_poly.type
_entity_poly.pdbx_seq_one_letter_code
_entity_poly.pdbx_strand_id
1 'polypeptide(L)'
;MKMESVKANTTWSIVPDCGGLIDRIAISLPNKVFDSENPLTEKILAALGNLLRAMPSSVSILVFADACNEAAVETWLNLQTSCHHEIILAGAAPLQSADIWVQDSILVQAHGNDLRLAAPKCDWPNGSLPSLLAGHLSVACNDLPLFLPGGDQIVGEDFRLIGQTSRLRSAASKFGGDGSLLEADRRISQLDHRPVCYWGYRRRDLTERPSPCLGSTCSDTETTVEADQKEGLLLSQIVLQRALQLTRLRPDLVTRIERCESHVDRYVSPTGLRRNGKNLLLLADPVAVAPDAESKAKREKRLLDASEYWLRDQGFEIIRNPVPFATDIKNAVRPRLYNNILLENAVRDENIPPMMWLPCFGEDKRFIDYDEENARIWKDLGFEPRQVHGWESLAHANGALRCASKVISRIP
;
A
#
# COMPACT_ATOMS: atom_id res chain seq x y z
N MET A 1 2.84 -7.31 -41.12
CA MET A 1 3.15 -5.94 -40.67
C MET A 1 3.68 -6.03 -39.26
N LYS A 2 4.97 -5.71 -39.04
CA LYS A 2 5.63 -5.87 -37.73
C LYS A 2 4.93 -4.96 -36.70
N MET A 3 4.39 -5.57 -35.65
CA MET A 3 3.81 -4.89 -34.50
C MET A 3 4.95 -4.28 -33.68
N GLU A 4 5.13 -2.97 -33.78
CA GLU A 4 5.94 -2.23 -32.81
C GLU A 4 5.16 -2.17 -31.49
N SER A 5 5.77 -2.67 -30.41
CA SER A 5 5.26 -2.45 -29.08
C SER A 5 5.35 -0.95 -28.80
N VAL A 6 4.20 -0.31 -28.55
CA VAL A 6 4.20 1.02 -27.94
C VAL A 6 4.82 0.84 -26.56
N LYS A 7 6.12 1.12 -26.46
CA LYS A 7 6.89 1.20 -25.21
C LYS A 7 6.21 2.26 -24.34
N ALA A 8 6.08 2.00 -23.04
CA ALA A 8 5.68 3.02 -22.10
C ALA A 8 6.60 4.23 -22.26
N ASN A 9 6.01 5.42 -22.41
CA ASN A 9 6.73 6.67 -22.72
C ASN A 9 7.64 7.19 -21.57
N THR A 10 7.95 6.37 -20.57
CA THR A 10 8.82 6.73 -19.46
C THR A 10 9.84 5.64 -19.20
N THR A 11 11.11 6.02 -19.15
CA THR A 11 12.21 5.17 -18.65
C THR A 11 12.24 5.15 -17.11
N TRP A 12 11.51 6.07 -16.46
CA TRP A 12 11.36 6.15 -15.01
C TRP A 12 10.24 5.24 -14.51
N SER A 13 10.48 4.60 -13.38
CA SER A 13 9.52 3.73 -12.70
C SER A 13 9.40 4.11 -11.23
N ILE A 14 8.21 4.01 -10.66
CA ILE A 14 7.97 4.27 -9.24
C ILE A 14 8.65 3.17 -8.43
N VAL A 15 9.33 3.54 -7.35
CA VAL A 15 9.96 2.57 -6.44
C VAL A 15 8.88 1.63 -5.88
N PRO A 16 9.04 0.30 -6.00
CA PRO A 16 7.99 -0.64 -5.62
C PRO A 16 7.83 -0.81 -4.11
N ASP A 17 6.63 -1.21 -3.70
CA ASP A 17 6.28 -1.53 -2.31
C ASP A 17 6.73 -2.94 -1.90
N CYS A 18 7.08 -3.79 -2.86
CA CYS A 18 7.63 -5.13 -2.67
C CYS A 18 8.81 -5.37 -3.64
N GLY A 19 9.51 -6.50 -3.49
CA GLY A 19 10.72 -6.82 -4.23
C GLY A 19 11.99 -6.41 -3.47
N GLY A 20 13.12 -7.06 -3.79
CA GLY A 20 14.45 -6.69 -3.29
C GLY A 20 14.57 -6.53 -1.77
N LEU A 21 15.65 -5.89 -1.36
CA LEU A 21 15.91 -5.41 0.00
C LEU A 21 15.60 -3.92 0.10
N ILE A 22 15.03 -3.48 1.20
CA ILE A 22 14.90 -2.06 1.51
C ILE A 22 16.30 -1.52 1.82
N ASP A 23 16.74 -0.53 1.06
CA ASP A 23 18.01 0.15 1.26
C ASP A 23 17.82 1.40 2.13
N ARG A 24 16.80 2.19 1.81
CA ARG A 24 16.53 3.45 2.49
C ARG A 24 15.06 3.71 2.68
N ILE A 25 14.69 4.19 3.87
CA ILE A 25 13.36 4.71 4.16
C ILE A 25 13.42 6.15 4.65
N ALA A 26 12.31 6.87 4.56
CA ALA A 26 12.11 8.15 5.19
C ALA A 26 10.96 8.09 6.21
N ILE A 27 11.13 8.77 7.34
CA ILE A 27 10.10 9.03 8.35
C ILE A 27 10.10 10.53 8.70
N SER A 28 9.06 10.99 9.40
CA SER A 28 8.95 12.40 9.80
C SER A 28 8.63 12.51 11.29
N LEU A 29 9.33 13.43 11.96
CA LEU A 29 9.18 13.77 13.37
C LEU A 29 8.92 15.28 13.52
N PRO A 30 7.73 15.77 13.15
CA PRO A 30 7.34 17.16 13.35
C PRO A 30 7.47 17.55 14.83
N ASN A 31 7.72 18.83 15.12
CA ASN A 31 7.86 19.35 16.49
C ASN A 31 6.69 18.96 17.40
N LYS A 32 5.47 18.90 16.84
CA LYS A 32 4.25 18.47 17.56
C LYS A 32 4.26 17.02 18.06
N VAL A 33 5.17 16.19 17.57
CA VAL A 33 5.40 14.82 18.07
C VAL A 33 6.19 14.84 19.38
N PHE A 34 6.90 15.92 19.71
CA PHE A 34 7.64 16.12 20.97
C PHE A 34 6.92 17.07 21.94
N ASP A 35 5.67 17.42 21.64
CA ASP A 35 4.88 18.32 22.48
C ASP A 35 4.53 17.62 23.80
N SER A 36 5.04 18.11 24.92
CA SER A 36 4.76 17.56 26.26
C SER A 36 3.30 17.71 26.68
N GLU A 37 2.54 18.63 26.06
CA GLU A 37 1.11 18.81 26.33
C GLU A 37 0.24 17.80 25.56
N ASN A 38 0.81 17.16 24.53
CA ASN A 38 0.10 16.16 23.76
C ASN A 38 0.16 14.80 24.48
N PRO A 39 -0.98 14.26 24.98
CA PRO A 39 -1.01 13.01 25.75
C PRO A 39 -0.67 11.77 24.90
N LEU A 40 -0.49 11.92 23.59
CA LEU A 40 -0.12 10.86 22.67
C LEU A 40 1.36 10.88 22.28
N THR A 41 2.13 11.89 22.71
CA THR A 41 3.56 12.05 22.36
C THR A 41 4.37 10.79 22.64
N GLU A 42 4.34 10.27 23.87
CA GLU A 42 5.06 9.05 24.24
C GLU A 42 4.64 7.85 23.40
N LYS A 43 3.35 7.75 23.07
CA LYS A 43 2.79 6.64 22.28
C LYS A 43 3.19 6.70 20.81
N ILE A 44 3.19 7.90 20.22
CA ILE A 44 3.65 8.13 18.85
C ILE A 44 5.14 7.78 18.75
N LEU A 45 5.96 8.32 19.66
CA LEU A 45 7.38 8.05 19.71
C LEU A 45 7.67 6.57 19.99
N ALA A 46 6.89 5.90 20.85
CA ALA A 46 7.06 4.46 21.07
C ALA A 46 6.79 3.63 19.80
N ALA A 47 5.71 3.93 19.06
CA ALA A 47 5.38 3.22 17.82
C ALA A 47 6.45 3.42 16.73
N LEU A 48 6.90 4.65 16.52
CA LEU A 48 7.98 4.96 15.56
C LEU A 48 9.32 4.37 16.00
N GLY A 49 9.65 4.44 17.29
CA GLY A 49 10.86 3.84 17.84
C GLY A 49 10.89 2.32 17.71
N ASN A 50 9.74 1.64 17.88
CA ASN A 50 9.63 0.21 17.65
C ASN A 50 9.84 -0.17 16.17
N LEU A 51 9.34 0.65 15.24
CA LEU A 51 9.64 0.48 13.81
C LEU A 51 11.16 0.59 13.57
N LEU A 52 11.80 1.65 14.06
CA LEU A 52 13.23 1.87 13.87
C LEU A 52 14.12 0.80 14.54
N ARG A 53 13.71 0.24 15.68
CA ARG A 53 14.38 -0.89 16.33
C ARG A 53 14.24 -2.20 15.55
N ALA A 54 13.11 -2.38 14.85
CA ALA A 54 12.86 -3.59 14.08
C ALA A 54 13.60 -3.59 12.73
N MET A 55 14.13 -2.44 12.29
CA MET A 55 14.87 -2.30 11.04
C MET A 55 16.28 -2.92 11.14
N PRO A 56 16.75 -3.63 10.11
CA PRO A 56 18.12 -4.10 10.01
C PRO A 56 19.10 -2.93 9.95
N SER A 57 20.27 -3.05 10.59
CA SER A 57 21.27 -1.97 10.67
C SER A 57 21.83 -1.52 9.31
N SER A 58 21.66 -2.32 8.26
CA SER A 58 22.03 -1.97 6.88
C SER A 58 21.03 -1.04 6.18
N VAL A 59 19.84 -0.82 6.76
CA VAL A 59 18.88 0.18 6.26
C VAL A 59 19.35 1.57 6.66
N SER A 60 19.29 2.53 5.73
CA SER A 60 19.49 3.95 6.00
C SER A 60 18.16 4.66 6.28
N ILE A 61 18.13 5.52 7.29
CA ILE A 61 16.92 6.24 7.72
C ILE A 61 17.07 7.75 7.44
N LEU A 62 16.20 8.31 6.60
CA LEU A 62 16.07 9.75 6.45
C LEU A 62 14.96 10.26 7.39
N VAL A 63 15.25 11.30 8.16
CA VAL A 63 14.33 11.80 9.19
C VAL A 63 14.03 13.27 8.96
N PHE A 64 12.79 13.60 8.60
CA PHE A 64 12.37 15.00 8.55
C PHE A 64 12.14 15.51 9.98
N ALA A 65 12.69 16.68 10.29
CA ALA A 65 12.56 17.33 11.59
C ALA A 65 12.44 18.84 11.46
N ASP A 66 11.94 19.51 12.49
CA ASP A 66 11.98 20.98 12.58
C ASP A 66 13.34 21.44 13.11
N ALA A 67 13.86 22.58 12.65
CA ALA A 67 15.12 23.11 13.16
C ALA A 67 15.12 23.30 14.69
N CYS A 68 13.96 23.58 15.29
CA CYS A 68 13.83 23.76 16.73
C CYS A 68 13.90 22.46 17.55
N ASN A 69 13.71 21.28 16.94
CA ASN A 69 13.73 19.99 17.64
C ASN A 69 14.89 19.07 17.23
N GLU A 70 15.83 19.54 16.40
CA GLU A 70 16.98 18.77 15.89
C GLU A 70 17.71 17.99 17.00
N ALA A 71 18.15 18.68 18.07
CA ALA A 71 18.88 18.02 19.15
C ALA A 71 18.06 16.96 19.90
N ALA A 72 16.75 17.18 20.06
CA ALA A 72 15.86 16.21 20.69
C ALA A 72 15.62 15.00 19.78
N VAL A 73 15.47 15.22 18.48
CA VAL A 73 15.37 14.18 17.45
C VAL A 73 16.64 13.34 17.42
N GLU A 74 17.80 13.97 17.34
CA GLU A 74 19.12 13.30 17.34
C GLU A 74 19.30 12.43 18.59
N THR A 75 19.01 12.97 19.77
CA THR A 75 19.09 12.22 21.03
C THR A 75 18.15 11.02 21.02
N TRP A 76 16.92 11.23 20.55
CA TRP A 76 15.91 10.16 20.48
C TRP A 76 16.32 9.06 19.48
N LEU A 77 16.80 9.42 18.28
CA LEU A 77 17.23 8.49 17.23
C LEU A 77 18.38 7.59 17.69
N ASN A 78 19.38 8.18 18.34
CA ASN A 78 20.52 7.45 18.91
C ASN A 78 20.11 6.41 19.98
N LEU A 79 18.95 6.58 20.60
CA LEU A 79 18.36 5.60 21.53
C LEU A 79 17.45 4.57 20.84
N GLN A 80 16.92 4.87 19.65
CA GLN A 80 15.95 4.01 18.98
C GLN A 80 16.57 3.07 17.95
N THR A 81 17.71 3.38 17.34
CA THR A 81 18.21 2.57 16.23
C THR A 81 19.72 2.53 16.13
N SER A 82 20.23 1.42 15.61
CA SER A 82 21.62 1.27 15.18
C SER A 82 21.81 1.52 13.68
N CYS A 83 20.72 1.81 12.96
CA CYS A 83 20.76 2.18 11.55
C CYS A 83 21.49 3.52 11.37
N HIS A 84 22.19 3.66 10.23
CA HIS A 84 22.64 4.97 9.80
C HIS A 84 21.43 5.88 9.59
N HIS A 85 21.49 7.12 10.10
CA HIS A 85 20.41 8.08 9.96
C HIS A 85 20.90 9.48 9.62
N GLU A 86 20.09 10.21 8.86
CA GLU A 86 20.35 11.59 8.45
C GLU A 86 19.11 12.45 8.74
N ILE A 87 19.31 13.57 9.42
CA ILE A 87 18.24 14.53 9.71
C ILE A 87 18.12 15.54 8.57
N ILE A 88 16.92 15.66 8.01
CA ILE A 88 16.55 16.64 7.00
C ILE A 88 15.71 17.72 7.68
N LEU A 89 16.34 18.87 7.91
CA LEU A 89 15.69 19.99 8.59
C LEU A 89 14.68 20.70 7.67
N ALA A 90 13.50 20.95 8.21
CA ALA A 90 12.53 21.85 7.61
C ALA A 90 13.09 23.28 7.55
N GLY A 91 12.71 24.01 6.50
CA GLY A 91 13.08 25.42 6.33
C GLY A 91 12.29 26.33 7.27
N ALA A 92 12.00 27.57 6.83
CA ALA A 92 11.31 28.56 7.66
C ALA A 92 9.88 28.17 8.07
N ALA A 93 9.21 27.32 7.29
CA ALA A 93 7.88 26.82 7.61
C ALA A 93 8.00 25.49 8.35
N PRO A 94 7.45 25.37 9.58
CA PRO A 94 7.55 24.15 10.36
C PRO A 94 6.72 23.01 9.75
N LEU A 95 7.12 21.78 10.07
CA LEU A 95 6.38 20.59 9.72
C LEU A 95 5.01 20.57 10.43
N GLN A 96 4.01 20.08 9.72
CA GLN A 96 2.65 19.91 10.22
C GLN A 96 2.51 18.57 10.96
N SER A 97 1.54 18.45 11.87
CA SER A 97 1.25 17.16 12.54
C SER A 97 0.99 16.02 11.55
N ALA A 98 0.37 16.31 10.41
CA ALA A 98 0.05 15.30 9.40
C ALA A 98 1.29 14.83 8.62
N ASP A 99 2.42 15.55 8.70
CA ASP A 99 3.66 15.18 8.01
C ASP A 99 4.27 13.88 8.54
N ILE A 100 3.84 13.38 9.71
CA ILE A 100 4.13 12.01 10.17
C ILE A 100 3.72 10.96 9.12
N TRP A 101 2.70 11.22 8.31
CA TRP A 101 2.22 10.33 7.26
C TRP A 101 2.95 10.57 5.93
N VAL A 102 4.26 10.32 5.94
CA VAL A 102 5.19 10.63 4.84
C VAL A 102 4.78 10.00 3.52
N GLN A 103 4.20 8.79 3.56
CA GLN A 103 3.85 8.00 2.38
C GLN A 103 2.99 8.75 1.36
N ASP A 104 2.06 9.58 1.84
CA ASP A 104 1.04 10.18 0.99
C ASP A 104 1.59 11.30 0.09
N SER A 105 2.54 12.07 0.58
CA SER A 105 3.02 13.28 -0.09
C SER A 105 4.21 13.05 -1.02
N ILE A 106 4.93 11.93 -0.89
CA ILE A 106 6.17 11.64 -1.62
C ILE A 106 5.95 10.50 -2.62
N LEU A 107 6.25 10.75 -3.89
CA LEU A 107 6.38 9.72 -4.92
C LEU A 107 7.84 9.68 -5.42
N VAL A 108 8.50 8.53 -5.27
CA VAL A 108 9.88 8.33 -5.71
C VAL A 108 9.88 7.57 -7.02
N GLN A 109 10.62 8.08 -8.00
CA GLN A 109 10.84 7.40 -9.28
C GLN A 109 12.33 7.13 -9.47
N ALA A 110 12.64 5.96 -10.00
CA ALA A 110 13.99 5.51 -10.31
C ALA A 110 14.15 5.19 -11.79
N HIS A 111 15.36 5.41 -12.30
CA HIS A 111 15.81 4.95 -13.62
C HIS A 111 17.27 4.53 -13.52
N GLY A 112 17.53 3.21 -13.48
CA GLY A 112 18.85 2.70 -13.10
C GLY A 112 19.20 3.16 -11.69
N ASN A 113 20.33 3.85 -11.54
CA ASN A 113 20.79 4.41 -10.26
C ASN A 113 20.28 5.85 -10.02
N ASP A 114 19.61 6.46 -10.99
CA ASP A 114 19.12 7.83 -10.87
C ASP A 114 17.77 7.85 -10.15
N LEU A 115 17.59 8.83 -9.26
CA LEU A 115 16.34 9.10 -8.56
C LEU A 115 15.78 10.46 -8.95
N ARG A 116 14.45 10.56 -8.92
CA ARG A 116 13.74 11.84 -8.92
C ARG A 116 12.48 11.72 -8.06
N LEU A 117 11.99 12.87 -7.62
CA LEU A 117 10.79 12.96 -6.80
C LEU A 117 9.64 13.60 -7.57
N ALA A 118 8.43 13.22 -7.19
CA ALA A 118 7.21 13.87 -7.60
C ALA A 118 6.34 14.14 -6.37
N ALA A 119 5.72 15.31 -6.33
CA ALA A 119 4.81 15.73 -5.28
C ALA A 119 3.35 15.57 -5.76
N PRO A 120 2.68 14.42 -5.54
CA PRO A 120 1.28 14.25 -5.85
C PRO A 120 0.40 15.19 -5.04
N LYS A 121 -0.78 15.51 -5.59
CA LYS A 121 -1.86 16.09 -4.80
C LYS A 121 -2.42 15.00 -3.87
N CYS A 122 -2.56 15.34 -2.60
CA CYS A 122 -3.17 14.50 -1.56
C CYS A 122 -4.00 15.40 -0.64
N ASP A 123 -4.83 14.80 0.23
CA ASP A 123 -5.57 15.60 1.21
C ASP A 123 -4.61 16.12 2.28
N TRP A 124 -3.78 15.24 2.81
CA TRP A 124 -2.74 15.49 3.79
C TRP A 124 -1.67 14.39 3.67
N PRO A 125 -0.39 14.69 3.96
CA PRO A 125 0.17 16.01 4.21
C PRO A 125 0.36 16.85 2.94
N ASN A 126 -0.02 18.13 2.96
CA ASN A 126 0.24 19.08 1.86
C ASN A 126 1.58 19.82 2.08
N GLY A 127 2.65 19.05 2.28
CA GLY A 127 3.88 19.56 2.87
C GLY A 127 5.02 19.84 1.90
N SER A 128 6.07 20.44 2.45
CA SER A 128 7.37 20.67 1.82
C SER A 128 8.23 19.39 1.70
N LEU A 129 7.79 18.26 2.26
CA LEU A 129 8.58 17.02 2.36
C LEU A 129 9.22 16.58 1.03
N PRO A 130 8.51 16.56 -0.12
CA PRO A 130 9.12 16.19 -1.40
C PRO A 130 10.27 17.13 -1.79
N SER A 131 10.11 18.43 -1.58
CA SER A 131 11.13 19.43 -1.92
C SER A 131 12.33 19.38 -0.97
N LEU A 132 12.09 19.15 0.32
CA LEU A 132 13.16 18.95 1.32
C LEU A 132 14.00 17.73 0.97
N LEU A 133 13.33 16.60 0.67
CA LEU A 133 14.01 15.38 0.27
C LEU A 133 14.80 15.55 -1.03
N ALA A 134 14.24 16.28 -1.99
CA ALA A 134 14.90 16.57 -3.27
C ALA A 134 16.18 17.36 -3.08
N GLY A 135 16.13 18.41 -2.24
CA GLY A 135 17.28 19.23 -1.90
C GLY A 135 18.37 18.42 -1.20
N HIS A 136 17.98 17.59 -0.24
CA HIS A 136 18.91 16.72 0.49
C HIS A 136 19.58 15.68 -0.44
N LEU A 137 18.81 15.01 -1.29
CA LEU A 137 19.33 14.02 -2.23
C LEU A 137 19.99 14.62 -3.48
N SER A 138 19.93 15.94 -3.65
CA SER A 138 20.37 16.64 -4.88
C SER A 138 19.73 16.09 -6.16
N VAL A 139 18.42 15.81 -6.12
CA VAL A 139 17.64 15.28 -7.24
C VAL A 139 16.53 16.23 -7.67
N ALA A 140 16.02 16.04 -8.90
CA ALA A 140 14.87 16.81 -9.37
C ALA A 140 13.59 16.45 -8.59
N CYS A 141 12.78 17.46 -8.28
CA CYS A 141 11.42 17.30 -7.78
C CYS A 141 10.45 18.07 -8.66
N ASN A 142 9.38 17.40 -9.08
CA ASN A 142 8.34 18.00 -9.90
C ASN A 142 7.00 17.96 -9.17
N ASP A 143 6.23 19.03 -9.29
CA ASP A 143 4.82 18.97 -8.94
C ASP A 143 4.10 17.97 -9.84
N LEU A 144 3.34 17.07 -9.23
CA LEU A 144 2.51 16.14 -9.95
C LEU A 144 1.04 16.59 -9.84
N PRO A 145 0.45 17.15 -10.90
CA PRO A 145 -0.92 17.63 -10.86
C PRO A 145 -1.93 16.47 -10.86
N LEU A 146 -1.71 15.37 -10.15
CA LEU A 146 -2.64 14.24 -10.00
C LEU A 146 -2.99 14.04 -8.54
N PHE A 147 -4.24 13.71 -8.25
CA PHE A 147 -4.61 13.28 -6.90
C PHE A 147 -4.24 11.81 -6.74
N LEU A 148 -3.09 11.56 -6.11
CA LEU A 148 -2.51 10.23 -6.00
C LEU A 148 -1.68 10.12 -4.71
N PRO A 149 -2.31 10.19 -3.52
CA PRO A 149 -1.62 9.90 -2.27
C PRO A 149 -0.98 8.51 -2.33
N GLY A 150 0.25 8.38 -1.84
CA GLY A 150 0.98 7.11 -1.78
C GLY A 150 0.25 5.99 -1.03
N GLY A 151 -0.64 6.30 -0.08
CA GLY A 151 -1.49 5.32 0.60
C GLY A 151 -2.57 4.72 -0.31
N ASP A 152 -3.10 5.51 -1.26
CA ASP A 152 -4.14 5.07 -2.20
C ASP A 152 -3.57 4.47 -3.49
N GLN A 153 -2.32 4.01 -3.44
CA GLN A 153 -1.70 3.19 -4.47
C GLN A 153 -0.81 2.12 -3.85
N ILE A 154 -0.76 0.97 -4.50
CA ILE A 154 0.22 -0.10 -4.28
C ILE A 154 0.98 -0.30 -5.57
N VAL A 155 2.29 -0.41 -5.45
CA VAL A 155 3.22 -0.51 -6.55
C VAL A 155 3.92 -1.86 -6.43
N GLY A 156 3.44 -2.86 -7.17
CA GLY A 156 4.06 -4.19 -7.23
C GLY A 156 5.28 -4.22 -8.15
N GLU A 157 5.85 -5.41 -8.30
CA GLU A 157 6.98 -5.66 -9.21
C GLU A 157 6.58 -5.43 -10.68
N ASP A 158 5.43 -5.97 -11.10
CA ASP A 158 4.94 -5.92 -12.48
C ASP A 158 3.51 -5.34 -12.60
N PHE A 159 3.00 -4.67 -11.56
CA PHE A 159 1.68 -4.03 -11.58
C PHE A 159 1.63 -2.76 -10.73
N ARG A 160 0.59 -1.95 -10.95
CA ARG A 160 0.16 -0.88 -10.06
C ARG A 160 -1.30 -1.06 -9.72
N LEU A 161 -1.66 -1.00 -8.44
CA LEU A 161 -3.04 -1.02 -7.98
C LEU A 161 -3.39 0.33 -7.39
N ILE A 162 -4.38 1.01 -7.95
CA ILE A 162 -4.74 2.38 -7.59
C ILE A 162 -6.17 2.44 -7.07
N GLY A 163 -6.42 3.15 -5.99
CA GLY A 163 -7.75 3.34 -5.46
C GLY A 163 -8.65 4.11 -6.43
N GLN A 164 -9.91 3.69 -6.52
CA GLN A 164 -10.92 4.37 -7.33
C GLN A 164 -11.13 5.83 -6.85
N THR A 165 -10.84 6.14 -5.59
CA THR A 165 -10.82 7.53 -5.07
C THR A 165 -9.78 8.37 -5.81
N SER A 166 -8.53 7.89 -5.90
CA SER A 166 -7.46 8.58 -6.64
C SER A 166 -7.78 8.75 -8.12
N ARG A 167 -8.33 7.71 -8.75
CA ARG A 167 -8.77 7.77 -10.14
C ARG A 167 -9.84 8.84 -10.37
N LEU A 168 -10.93 8.81 -9.58
CA LEU A 168 -12.04 9.77 -9.69
C LEU A 168 -11.59 11.20 -9.43
N ARG A 169 -10.73 11.41 -8.42
CA ARG A 169 -10.24 12.75 -8.09
C ARG A 169 -9.27 13.25 -9.14
N SER A 170 -8.39 12.41 -9.68
CA SER A 170 -7.48 12.81 -10.76
C SER A 170 -8.20 13.24 -12.04
N ALA A 171 -9.46 12.85 -12.24
CA ALA A 171 -10.29 13.38 -13.32
C ALA A 171 -10.79 14.82 -13.07
N ALA A 172 -10.86 15.27 -11.82
CA ALA A 172 -11.39 16.59 -11.50
C ALA A 172 -10.44 17.71 -11.93
N SER A 173 -11.00 18.83 -12.41
CA SER A 173 -10.23 20.00 -12.87
C SER A 173 -9.32 20.62 -11.82
N LYS A 174 -9.74 20.60 -10.55
CA LYS A 174 -8.88 21.04 -9.41
C LYS A 174 -7.59 20.22 -9.26
N PHE A 175 -7.52 19.05 -9.87
CA PHE A 175 -6.34 18.18 -9.94
C PHE A 175 -5.88 18.00 -11.40
N GLY A 176 -5.97 19.08 -12.19
CA GLY A 176 -5.46 19.14 -13.57
C GLY A 176 -6.14 18.20 -14.56
N GLY A 177 -7.28 17.59 -14.22
CA GLY A 177 -8.08 16.76 -15.12
C GLY A 177 -9.06 17.58 -15.96
N ASP A 178 -9.70 16.93 -16.93
CA ASP A 178 -10.72 17.53 -17.81
C ASP A 178 -12.16 17.08 -17.47
N GLY A 179 -12.33 16.38 -16.35
CA GLY A 179 -13.57 15.73 -15.94
C GLY A 179 -13.72 14.28 -16.40
N SER A 180 -12.84 13.79 -17.29
CA SER A 180 -12.92 12.44 -17.83
C SER A 180 -12.02 11.45 -17.09
N LEU A 181 -12.54 10.24 -16.89
CA LEU A 181 -11.74 9.13 -16.37
C LEU A 181 -10.66 8.68 -17.38
N LEU A 182 -10.92 8.85 -18.67
CA LEU A 182 -9.95 8.49 -19.72
C LEU A 182 -8.67 9.32 -19.60
N GLU A 183 -8.80 10.62 -19.39
CA GLU A 183 -7.64 11.49 -19.20
C GLU A 183 -6.92 11.20 -17.88
N ALA A 184 -7.67 10.95 -16.80
CA ALA A 184 -7.08 10.51 -15.54
C ALA A 184 -6.26 9.22 -15.72
N ASP A 185 -6.82 8.20 -16.38
CA ASP A 185 -6.18 6.92 -16.66
C ASP A 185 -4.92 7.11 -17.52
N ARG A 186 -4.98 7.97 -18.54
CA ARG A 186 -3.84 8.30 -19.41
C ARG A 186 -2.70 8.91 -18.61
N ARG A 187 -2.98 9.92 -17.79
CA ARG A 187 -1.96 10.63 -16.98
C ARG A 187 -1.37 9.72 -15.91
N ILE A 188 -2.19 8.90 -15.26
CA ILE A 188 -1.75 7.91 -14.28
C ILE A 188 -0.81 6.88 -14.92
N SER A 189 -1.16 6.39 -16.10
CA SER A 189 -0.39 5.36 -16.84
C SER A 189 0.93 5.89 -17.41
N GLN A 190 1.12 7.21 -17.48
CA GLN A 190 2.37 7.81 -17.94
C GLN A 190 3.46 7.88 -16.86
N LEU A 191 3.11 7.61 -15.60
CA LEU A 191 4.06 7.71 -14.47
C LEU A 191 4.98 6.51 -14.33
N ASP A 192 4.57 5.36 -14.88
CA ASP A 192 5.24 4.08 -14.70
C ASP A 192 4.93 3.18 -15.90
N HIS A 193 5.82 2.25 -16.23
CA HIS A 193 5.63 1.29 -17.29
C HIS A 193 4.68 0.13 -16.91
N ARG A 194 4.49 -0.12 -15.62
CA ARG A 194 3.67 -1.22 -15.11
C ARG A 194 2.20 -1.02 -15.45
N PRO A 195 1.48 -2.10 -15.80
CA PRO A 195 0.04 -2.05 -16.02
C PRO A 195 -0.69 -1.56 -14.77
N VAL A 196 -1.70 -0.71 -15.00
CA VAL A 196 -2.53 -0.12 -13.95
C VAL A 196 -3.81 -0.94 -13.78
N CYS A 197 -4.08 -1.33 -12.55
CA CYS A 197 -5.30 -1.92 -12.05
C CYS A 197 -5.97 -0.96 -11.06
N TYR A 198 -7.28 -1.09 -10.88
CA TYR A 198 -8.05 -0.25 -9.98
C TYR A 198 -8.70 -1.04 -8.85
N TRP A 199 -8.59 -0.51 -7.63
CA TRP A 199 -9.23 -1.04 -6.43
C TRP A 199 -10.53 -0.29 -6.13
N GLY A 200 -11.58 -1.06 -5.88
CA GLY A 200 -12.97 -0.64 -5.71
C GLY A 200 -13.86 -1.86 -5.89
N TYR A 201 -15.18 -1.65 -5.99
CA TYR A 201 -16.13 -2.75 -6.16
C TYR A 201 -17.18 -2.45 -7.21
N ARG A 202 -17.76 -3.49 -7.82
CA ARG A 202 -18.93 -3.32 -8.70
C ARG A 202 -20.20 -3.48 -7.88
N ARG A 203 -21.21 -2.64 -8.14
CA ARG A 203 -22.51 -2.74 -7.44
C ARG A 203 -23.15 -4.13 -7.55
N ARG A 204 -22.98 -4.82 -8.69
CA ARG A 204 -23.55 -6.16 -8.92
C ARG A 204 -22.93 -7.22 -8.01
N ASP A 205 -21.65 -7.06 -7.65
CA ASP A 205 -20.93 -8.00 -6.79
C ASP A 205 -21.34 -7.87 -5.32
N LEU A 206 -22.06 -6.80 -4.94
CA LEU A 206 -22.62 -6.64 -3.59
C LEU A 206 -23.82 -7.56 -3.30
N THR A 207 -24.38 -8.18 -4.34
CA THR A 207 -25.55 -9.07 -4.25
C THR A 207 -25.21 -10.54 -4.48
N GLU A 208 -24.04 -10.83 -5.04
CA GLU A 208 -23.55 -12.19 -5.18
C GLU A 208 -23.07 -12.69 -3.82
N ARG A 209 -23.48 -13.90 -3.42
CA ARG A 209 -22.98 -14.53 -2.19
C ARG A 209 -21.58 -15.09 -2.49
N PRO A 210 -20.60 -14.96 -1.57
CA PRO A 210 -19.30 -15.60 -1.73
C PRO A 210 -19.49 -17.10 -1.97
N SER A 211 -18.84 -17.63 -3.00
CA SER A 211 -18.77 -19.08 -3.19
C SER A 211 -18.08 -19.69 -1.96
N PRO A 212 -18.63 -20.75 -1.35
CA PRO A 212 -17.93 -21.42 -0.27
C PRO A 212 -16.62 -22.00 -0.83
N CYS A 213 -15.54 -21.79 -0.08
CA CYS A 213 -14.25 -22.46 -0.30
C CYS A 213 -14.50 -23.95 -0.57
N LEU A 214 -13.96 -24.47 -1.68
CA LEU A 214 -13.95 -25.89 -1.98
C LEU A 214 -13.07 -26.61 -0.95
N GLY A 215 -13.69 -26.98 0.17
CA GLY A 215 -13.22 -28.05 1.03
C GLY A 215 -13.38 -29.37 0.28
N SER A 216 -12.30 -30.15 0.25
CA SER A 216 -12.23 -31.43 -0.43
C SER A 216 -13.19 -32.45 0.21
N THR A 217 -14.04 -33.07 -0.60
CA THR A 217 -14.51 -34.44 -0.39
C THR A 217 -14.80 -35.14 -1.72
N CYS A 218 -13.97 -36.16 -1.97
CA CYS A 218 -14.17 -37.47 -2.62
C CYS A 218 -14.75 -37.67 -4.04
N SER A 219 -13.97 -38.51 -4.74
CA SER A 219 -14.31 -39.67 -5.59
C SER A 219 -14.80 -39.44 -7.02
N ASP A 220 -13.87 -39.75 -7.94
CA ASP A 220 -13.96 -40.60 -9.14
C ASP A 220 -15.34 -40.82 -9.78
N THR A 221 -15.47 -40.38 -11.03
CA THR A 221 -15.73 -41.28 -12.17
C THR A 221 -15.45 -40.54 -13.49
N GLU A 222 -14.67 -41.20 -14.34
CA GLU A 222 -14.31 -40.80 -15.70
C GLU A 222 -15.53 -40.74 -16.64
N THR A 223 -15.57 -39.80 -17.60
CA THR A 223 -15.56 -40.12 -19.05
C THR A 223 -15.57 -38.88 -19.97
N THR A 224 -14.52 -38.78 -20.81
CA THR A 224 -14.49 -38.35 -22.23
C THR A 224 -15.37 -37.18 -22.70
N VAL A 225 -14.79 -35.97 -22.78
CA VAL A 225 -15.19 -34.90 -23.72
C VAL A 225 -13.94 -34.12 -24.18
N GLU A 226 -13.08 -34.74 -25.01
CA GLU A 226 -11.74 -34.21 -25.32
C GLU A 226 -11.55 -33.58 -26.71
N ALA A 227 -12.61 -33.38 -27.50
CA ALA A 227 -12.48 -32.77 -28.84
C ALA A 227 -12.98 -31.32 -28.93
N ASP A 228 -13.85 -30.87 -28.02
CA ASP A 228 -14.51 -29.54 -28.10
C ASP A 228 -13.83 -28.47 -27.23
N GLN A 229 -12.95 -28.88 -26.30
CA GLN A 229 -12.27 -27.96 -25.38
C GLN A 229 -11.07 -27.23 -26.01
N LYS A 230 -10.42 -27.80 -27.03
CA LYS A 230 -9.25 -27.17 -27.68
C LYS A 230 -9.62 -25.98 -28.58
N GLU A 231 -10.76 -26.02 -29.25
CA GLU A 231 -11.23 -24.87 -30.03
C GLU A 231 -11.77 -23.75 -29.13
N GLY A 232 -12.45 -24.09 -28.03
CA GLY A 232 -12.87 -23.13 -27.01
C GLY A 232 -11.70 -22.47 -26.27
N LEU A 233 -10.62 -23.21 -25.97
CA LEU A 233 -9.41 -22.65 -25.36
C LEU A 233 -8.65 -21.72 -26.32
N LEU A 234 -8.56 -22.08 -27.60
CA LEU A 234 -7.89 -21.25 -28.60
C LEU A 234 -8.71 -20.00 -28.92
N LEU A 235 -10.03 -20.11 -29.04
CA LEU A 235 -10.93 -18.95 -29.20
C LEU A 235 -10.94 -18.06 -27.96
N SER A 236 -10.94 -18.62 -26.75
CA SER A 236 -10.85 -17.82 -25.51
C SER A 236 -9.49 -17.15 -25.34
N GLN A 237 -8.39 -17.79 -25.72
CA GLN A 237 -7.06 -17.17 -25.73
C GLN A 237 -6.93 -16.09 -26.79
N ILE A 238 -7.51 -16.28 -27.99
CA ILE A 238 -7.54 -15.27 -29.06
C ILE A 238 -8.48 -14.12 -28.69
N VAL A 239 -9.61 -14.38 -28.03
CA VAL A 239 -10.54 -13.36 -27.52
C VAL A 239 -9.92 -12.62 -26.33
N LEU A 240 -9.16 -13.27 -25.46
CA LEU A 240 -8.44 -12.64 -24.36
C LEU A 240 -7.25 -11.82 -24.86
N GLN A 241 -6.48 -12.33 -25.83
CA GLN A 241 -5.41 -11.55 -26.51
C GLN A 241 -5.99 -10.39 -27.31
N ARG A 242 -7.14 -10.56 -27.98
CA ARG A 242 -7.83 -9.46 -28.66
C ARG A 242 -8.45 -8.48 -27.66
N ALA A 243 -8.98 -8.92 -26.52
CA ALA A 243 -9.47 -8.05 -25.45
C ALA A 243 -8.32 -7.25 -24.82
N LEU A 244 -7.16 -7.87 -24.59
CA LEU A 244 -5.94 -7.23 -24.11
C LEU A 244 -5.26 -6.33 -25.15
N GLN A 245 -5.50 -6.55 -26.45
CA GLN A 245 -5.11 -5.62 -27.52
C GLN A 245 -6.14 -4.48 -27.70
N LEU A 246 -7.42 -4.73 -27.42
CA LEU A 246 -8.52 -3.74 -27.48
C LEU A 246 -8.59 -2.83 -26.26
N THR A 247 -8.00 -3.20 -25.11
CA THR A 247 -7.84 -2.31 -23.94
C THR A 247 -6.93 -1.11 -24.19
N ARG A 248 -6.25 -1.05 -25.35
CA ARG A 248 -5.51 0.16 -25.76
C ARG A 248 -6.39 1.22 -26.45
N LEU A 249 -7.61 0.92 -26.90
CA LEU A 249 -8.52 1.89 -27.52
C LEU A 249 -10.02 1.48 -27.41
N ARG A 250 -10.65 1.60 -26.23
CA ARG A 250 -12.14 1.58 -26.10
C ARG A 250 -12.66 2.40 -24.89
N PRO A 251 -13.24 3.59 -25.10
CA PRO A 251 -13.83 4.46 -24.06
C PRO A 251 -15.21 4.00 -23.51
N ASP A 252 -15.76 2.90 -23.98
CA ASP A 252 -17.13 2.41 -23.70
C ASP A 252 -17.21 1.30 -22.62
N LEU A 253 -16.06 0.86 -22.06
CA LEU A 253 -15.99 -0.07 -20.92
C LEU A 253 -15.27 0.58 -19.72
N VAL A 254 -15.70 1.79 -19.36
CA VAL A 254 -15.54 2.25 -17.96
C VAL A 254 -16.38 1.28 -17.12
N THR A 255 -15.79 0.18 -16.67
CA THR A 255 -16.41 -0.68 -15.66
C THR A 255 -16.80 0.24 -14.53
N ARG A 256 -18.11 0.40 -14.28
CA ARG A 256 -18.62 1.24 -13.20
C ARG A 256 -18.29 0.56 -11.88
N ILE A 257 -17.06 0.79 -11.41
CA ILE A 257 -16.64 0.46 -10.07
C ILE A 257 -16.87 1.67 -9.18
N GLU A 258 -17.31 1.41 -7.96
CA GLU A 258 -17.43 2.38 -6.90
C GLU A 258 -16.18 2.38 -6.03
N ARG A 259 -15.97 3.49 -5.34
CA ARG A 259 -14.84 3.63 -4.42
C ARG A 259 -15.14 2.95 -3.08
N CYS A 260 -14.13 2.31 -2.53
CA CYS A 260 -14.05 2.12 -1.09
C CYS A 260 -13.69 3.48 -0.44
N GLU A 261 -14.21 3.77 0.75
CA GLU A 261 -14.04 5.09 1.40
C GLU A 261 -12.67 5.26 2.10
N SER A 262 -11.64 4.55 1.66
CA SER A 262 -10.32 4.50 2.29
C SER A 262 -9.21 4.37 1.26
N HIS A 263 -7.98 4.60 1.71
CA HIS A 263 -6.77 4.28 0.96
C HIS A 263 -6.63 2.76 0.78
N VAL A 264 -6.08 2.35 -0.37
CA VAL A 264 -5.80 0.94 -0.72
C VAL A 264 -4.98 0.25 0.38
N ASP A 265 -3.94 0.90 0.89
CA ASP A 265 -2.97 0.33 1.83
C ASP A 265 -3.51 0.07 3.25
N ARG A 266 -4.76 0.44 3.52
CA ARG A 266 -5.46 0.06 4.75
C ARG A 266 -5.99 -1.36 4.72
N TYR A 267 -6.26 -1.88 3.52
CA TYR A 267 -6.98 -3.14 3.34
C TYR A 267 -6.31 -4.08 2.37
N VAL A 268 -5.32 -3.64 1.60
CA VAL A 268 -4.61 -4.47 0.64
C VAL A 268 -3.11 -4.37 0.92
N SER A 269 -2.42 -5.51 0.87
CA SER A 269 -0.96 -5.58 0.90
C SER A 269 -0.45 -6.29 -0.34
N PRO A 270 0.60 -5.77 -1.01
CA PRO A 270 1.34 -6.59 -1.95
C PRO A 270 2.08 -7.70 -1.19
N THR A 271 2.27 -8.86 -1.82
CA THR A 271 3.15 -9.89 -1.25
C THR A 271 4.46 -10.02 -2.02
N GLY A 272 4.53 -9.54 -3.26
CA GLY A 272 5.63 -9.85 -4.20
C GLY A 272 5.66 -11.32 -4.63
N LEU A 273 4.71 -12.14 -4.20
CA LEU A 273 4.59 -13.54 -4.59
C LEU A 273 3.59 -13.71 -5.74
N ARG A 274 3.72 -14.84 -6.44
CA ARG A 274 2.73 -15.29 -7.42
C ARG A 274 2.12 -16.61 -7.00
N ARG A 275 0.83 -16.79 -7.29
CA ARG A 275 0.10 -18.06 -7.15
C ARG A 275 -0.66 -18.30 -8.45
N ASN A 276 -0.61 -19.52 -8.99
CA ASN A 276 -1.23 -19.86 -10.29
C ASN A 276 -0.83 -18.89 -11.43
N GLY A 277 0.42 -18.43 -11.43
CA GLY A 277 0.93 -17.46 -12.41
C GLY A 277 0.42 -16.02 -12.26
N LYS A 278 -0.39 -15.72 -11.24
CA LYS A 278 -0.98 -14.40 -10.96
C LYS A 278 -0.35 -13.76 -9.73
N ASN A 279 -0.33 -12.43 -9.67
CA ASN A 279 0.14 -11.69 -8.50
C ASN A 279 -0.75 -11.97 -7.29
N LEU A 280 -0.13 -12.28 -6.16
CA LEU A 280 -0.83 -12.57 -4.91
C LEU A 280 -0.94 -11.31 -4.06
N LEU A 281 -2.16 -10.96 -3.66
CA LEU A 281 -2.44 -9.89 -2.71
C LEU A 281 -3.05 -10.46 -1.43
N LEU A 282 -2.78 -9.77 -0.33
CA LEU A 282 -3.50 -9.97 0.92
C LEU A 282 -4.60 -8.92 1.03
N LEU A 283 -5.84 -9.35 1.24
CA LEU A 283 -7.02 -8.50 1.37
C LEU A 283 -7.65 -8.66 2.75
N ALA A 284 -7.88 -7.54 3.44
CA ALA A 284 -8.48 -7.53 4.75
C ALA A 284 -9.84 -8.26 4.79
N ASP A 285 -10.07 -9.01 5.85
CA ASP A 285 -11.36 -9.57 6.22
C ASP A 285 -11.87 -8.94 7.51
N PRO A 286 -12.80 -7.97 7.43
CA PRO A 286 -13.30 -7.26 8.60
C PRO A 286 -14.01 -8.17 9.60
N VAL A 287 -13.59 -8.06 10.85
CA VAL A 287 -14.17 -8.78 12.00
C VAL A 287 -14.58 -7.75 13.07
N ALA A 288 -15.76 -7.87 13.65
CA ALA A 288 -16.13 -7.03 14.80
C ALA A 288 -15.64 -7.69 16.09
N VAL A 289 -15.00 -6.92 16.98
CA VAL A 289 -14.59 -7.42 18.31
C VAL A 289 -15.56 -7.05 19.43
N ALA A 290 -16.60 -6.29 19.12
CA ALA A 290 -17.64 -5.87 20.06
C ALA A 290 -18.94 -5.49 19.31
N PRO A 291 -20.11 -5.50 19.99
CA PRO A 291 -21.41 -5.23 19.35
C PRO A 291 -21.53 -3.88 18.65
N ASP A 292 -20.88 -2.84 19.19
CA ASP A 292 -20.85 -1.48 18.61
C ASP A 292 -20.11 -1.43 17.26
N ALA A 293 -19.20 -2.37 17.00
CA ALA A 293 -18.45 -2.47 15.76
C ALA A 293 -19.14 -3.31 14.67
N GLU A 294 -20.15 -4.12 15.01
CA GLU A 294 -20.78 -5.10 14.09
C GLU A 294 -21.28 -4.49 12.80
N SER A 295 -22.05 -3.40 12.89
CA SER A 295 -22.63 -2.74 11.72
C SER A 295 -21.56 -2.26 10.74
N LYS A 296 -20.49 -1.64 11.27
CA LYS A 296 -19.38 -1.13 10.45
C LYS A 296 -18.55 -2.27 9.86
N ALA A 297 -18.17 -3.26 10.66
CA ALA A 297 -17.42 -4.42 10.19
C ALA A 297 -18.19 -5.18 9.10
N LYS A 298 -19.50 -5.40 9.29
CA LYS A 298 -20.36 -6.07 8.30
C LYS A 298 -20.47 -5.27 7.00
N ARG A 299 -20.61 -3.94 7.08
CA ARG A 299 -20.60 -3.07 5.90
C ARG A 299 -19.28 -3.19 5.16
N GLU A 300 -18.16 -3.02 5.84
CA GLU A 300 -16.83 -3.07 5.20
C GLU A 300 -16.54 -4.45 4.63
N LYS A 301 -16.89 -5.54 5.33
CA LYS A 301 -16.74 -6.91 4.82
C LYS A 301 -17.46 -7.08 3.49
N ARG A 302 -18.72 -6.62 3.38
CA ARG A 302 -19.48 -6.68 2.14
C ARG A 302 -18.82 -5.92 0.99
N LEU A 303 -18.21 -4.76 1.25
CA LEU A 303 -17.51 -3.97 0.23
C LEU A 303 -16.21 -4.66 -0.21
N LEU A 304 -15.46 -5.26 0.72
CA LEU A 304 -14.22 -5.96 0.42
C LEU A 304 -14.45 -7.31 -0.27
N ASP A 305 -15.52 -8.02 0.07
CA ASP A 305 -15.95 -9.22 -0.66
C ASP A 305 -16.30 -8.89 -2.12
N ALA A 306 -17.04 -7.80 -2.35
CA ALA A 306 -17.31 -7.32 -3.71
C ALA A 306 -16.04 -6.81 -4.43
N SER A 307 -15.09 -6.23 -3.69
CA SER A 307 -13.80 -5.80 -4.25
C SER A 307 -12.92 -6.99 -4.65
N GLU A 308 -13.01 -8.11 -3.94
CA GLU A 308 -12.27 -9.33 -4.26
C GLU A 308 -12.62 -9.87 -5.64
N TYR A 309 -13.91 -9.94 -5.98
CA TYR A 309 -14.36 -10.34 -7.33
C TYR A 309 -13.72 -9.47 -8.41
N TRP A 310 -13.70 -8.15 -8.20
CA TRP A 310 -13.12 -7.23 -9.15
C TRP A 310 -11.58 -7.34 -9.23
N LEU A 311 -10.89 -7.60 -8.13
CA LEU A 311 -9.45 -7.86 -8.14
C LEU A 311 -9.13 -9.18 -8.87
N ARG A 312 -9.90 -10.24 -8.65
CA ARG A 312 -9.71 -11.53 -9.33
C ARG A 312 -9.92 -11.42 -10.84
N ASP A 313 -10.92 -10.65 -11.27
CA ASP A 313 -11.17 -10.35 -12.69
C ASP A 313 -10.03 -9.55 -13.34
N GLN A 314 -9.30 -8.75 -12.56
CA GLN A 314 -8.09 -8.03 -13.01
C GLN A 314 -6.84 -8.91 -13.01
N GLY A 315 -6.96 -10.19 -12.65
CA GLY A 315 -5.87 -11.16 -12.73
C GLY A 315 -5.05 -11.32 -11.44
N PHE A 316 -5.59 -10.91 -10.29
CA PHE A 316 -4.96 -11.17 -8.99
C PHE A 316 -5.43 -12.49 -8.36
N GLU A 317 -4.55 -13.11 -7.59
CA GLU A 317 -4.93 -14.07 -6.56
C GLU A 317 -5.04 -13.35 -5.22
N ILE A 318 -5.99 -13.78 -4.40
CA ILE A 318 -6.33 -13.12 -3.13
C ILE A 318 -6.29 -14.15 -2.00
N ILE A 319 -5.62 -13.79 -0.91
CA ILE A 319 -5.74 -14.41 0.42
C ILE A 319 -6.35 -13.38 1.36
N ARG A 320 -7.07 -13.86 2.36
CA ARG A 320 -7.73 -13.03 3.37
C ARG A 320 -6.96 -13.04 4.69
N ASN A 321 -6.90 -11.91 5.35
CA ASN A 321 -6.37 -11.78 6.71
C ASN A 321 -7.37 -11.08 7.64
N PRO A 322 -7.53 -11.53 8.89
CA PRO A 322 -8.54 -10.94 9.77
C PRO A 322 -8.12 -9.53 10.19
N VAL A 323 -9.03 -8.57 10.03
CA VAL A 323 -8.85 -7.17 10.43
C VAL A 323 -9.95 -6.80 11.44
N PRO A 324 -9.62 -6.68 12.73
CA PRO A 324 -10.59 -6.36 13.75
C PRO A 324 -11.00 -4.88 13.68
N PHE A 325 -12.30 -4.64 13.88
CA PHE A 325 -12.91 -3.33 14.02
C PHE A 325 -13.32 -3.16 15.48
N ALA A 326 -12.86 -2.07 16.08
CA ALA A 326 -13.11 -1.75 17.47
C ALA A 326 -13.15 -0.25 17.70
N THR A 327 -13.80 0.16 18.76
CA THR A 327 -13.78 1.54 19.23
C THR A 327 -12.36 1.94 19.68
N ASP A 328 -11.89 3.06 19.14
CA ASP A 328 -10.60 3.68 19.47
C ASP A 328 -10.69 4.60 20.70
N ILE A 329 -9.55 5.20 21.06
CA ILE A 329 -9.45 6.16 22.17
C ILE A 329 -10.27 7.46 21.99
N LYS A 330 -10.80 7.72 20.78
CA LYS A 330 -11.66 8.86 20.44
C LYS A 330 -13.12 8.45 20.27
N ASN A 331 -13.50 7.26 20.75
CA ASN A 331 -14.84 6.70 20.67
C ASN A 331 -15.35 6.49 19.23
N ALA A 332 -14.45 6.27 18.27
CA ALA A 332 -14.81 5.93 16.89
C ALA A 332 -14.46 4.48 16.57
N VAL A 333 -15.37 3.77 15.90
CA VAL A 333 -15.07 2.41 15.41
C VAL A 333 -14.06 2.49 14.27
N ARG A 334 -12.88 1.88 14.44
CA ARG A 334 -11.78 1.89 13.46
C ARG A 334 -11.25 0.47 13.22
N PRO A 335 -10.78 0.17 11.99
CA PRO A 335 -10.02 -1.05 11.72
C PRO A 335 -8.64 -0.99 12.39
N ARG A 336 -8.07 -2.15 12.73
CA ARG A 336 -6.64 -2.30 13.04
C ARG A 336 -5.90 -2.74 11.79
N LEU A 337 -5.03 -1.86 11.28
CA LEU A 337 -4.54 -1.86 9.91
C LEU A 337 -3.40 -2.88 9.68
N TYR A 338 -3.66 -4.18 9.84
CA TYR A 338 -2.67 -5.24 9.62
C TYR A 338 -2.13 -5.32 8.19
N ASN A 339 -2.81 -4.74 7.21
CA ASN A 339 -2.35 -4.68 5.82
C ASN A 339 -1.34 -3.55 5.56
N ASN A 340 -1.15 -2.64 6.52
CA ASN A 340 -0.31 -1.46 6.37
C ASN A 340 1.15 -1.78 6.74
N ILE A 341 1.78 -2.60 5.91
CA ILE A 341 3.05 -3.27 6.16
C ILE A 341 4.19 -2.74 5.29
N LEU A 342 5.42 -3.08 5.68
CA LEU A 342 6.61 -3.02 4.82
C LEU A 342 7.10 -4.46 4.58
N LEU A 343 7.75 -4.72 3.44
CA LEU A 343 8.28 -6.05 3.15
C LEU A 343 9.49 -6.05 2.22
N GLU A 344 10.25 -7.14 2.31
CA GLU A 344 11.37 -7.53 1.45
C GLU A 344 11.06 -8.89 0.85
N ASN A 345 11.33 -9.05 -0.44
CA ASN A 345 11.24 -10.37 -1.09
C ASN A 345 12.62 -11.01 -1.28
N ALA A 346 13.69 -10.21 -1.23
CA ALA A 346 15.05 -10.74 -1.19
C ALA A 346 15.44 -11.13 0.24
N VAL A 347 16.43 -12.02 0.35
CA VAL A 347 17.00 -12.46 1.62
C VAL A 347 18.24 -11.63 1.94
N ARG A 348 18.39 -11.20 3.20
CA ARG A 348 19.59 -10.48 3.66
C ARG A 348 20.74 -11.40 4.02
N ASP A 349 20.40 -12.59 4.50
CA ASP A 349 21.30 -13.69 4.84
C ASP A 349 20.65 -14.95 4.26
N GLU A 350 21.43 -15.82 3.63
CA GLU A 350 20.94 -17.04 2.97
C GLU A 350 20.15 -17.96 3.92
N ASN A 351 20.37 -17.83 5.24
CA ASN A 351 19.72 -18.65 6.25
C ASN A 351 18.44 -18.04 6.84
N ILE A 352 18.08 -16.81 6.45
CA ILE A 352 16.92 -16.09 7.01
C ILE A 352 15.90 -15.87 5.89
N PRO A 353 14.64 -16.29 6.09
CA PRO A 353 13.57 -16.01 5.13
C PRO A 353 13.42 -14.50 4.86
N PRO A 354 12.84 -14.10 3.71
CA PRO A 354 12.53 -12.70 3.44
C PRO A 354 11.70 -12.10 4.57
N MET A 355 11.97 -10.85 4.95
CA MET A 355 11.34 -10.22 6.10
C MET A 355 10.15 -9.35 5.73
N MET A 356 9.24 -9.19 6.68
CA MET A 356 8.15 -8.25 6.59
C MET A 356 7.91 -7.61 7.96
N TRP A 357 7.51 -6.34 8.01
CA TRP A 357 7.19 -5.61 9.26
C TRP A 357 5.68 -5.45 9.42
N LEU A 358 5.14 -6.01 10.51
CA LEU A 358 3.70 -6.13 10.77
C LEU A 358 3.32 -5.13 11.86
N PRO A 359 2.37 -4.21 11.65
CA PRO A 359 1.88 -3.39 12.75
C PRO A 359 1.10 -4.28 13.72
N CYS A 360 1.42 -4.16 15.01
CA CYS A 360 0.76 -4.89 16.08
C CYS A 360 -0.04 -3.95 16.99
N PHE A 361 -1.15 -4.47 17.50
CA PHE A 361 -2.17 -3.72 18.25
C PHE A 361 -2.47 -4.36 19.62
N GLY A 362 -1.77 -5.43 19.99
CA GLY A 362 -1.94 -6.20 21.23
C GLY A 362 -1.64 -5.47 22.53
N GLU A 363 -1.31 -4.16 22.53
CA GLU A 363 -1.38 -3.34 23.75
C GLU A 363 -2.78 -3.42 24.36
N ASP A 364 -3.79 -3.55 23.51
CA ASP A 364 -5.11 -3.99 23.89
C ASP A 364 -5.22 -5.51 23.70
N LYS A 365 -5.48 -6.21 24.80
CA LYS A 365 -5.54 -7.68 24.85
C LYS A 365 -6.55 -8.28 23.87
N ARG A 366 -7.55 -7.51 23.44
CA ARG A 366 -8.53 -7.94 22.42
C ARG A 366 -7.89 -8.23 21.06
N PHE A 367 -6.67 -7.75 20.81
CA PHE A 367 -5.99 -7.87 19.52
C PHE A 367 -4.80 -8.82 19.50
N ILE A 368 -4.40 -9.41 20.63
CA ILE A 368 -3.25 -10.33 20.70
C ILE A 368 -3.40 -11.49 19.72
N ASP A 369 -4.54 -12.17 19.74
CA ASP A 369 -4.79 -13.31 18.83
C ASP A 369 -4.78 -12.88 17.34
N TYR A 370 -5.13 -11.62 17.06
CA TYR A 370 -5.07 -11.06 15.71
C TYR A 370 -3.64 -10.70 15.29
N ASP A 371 -2.80 -10.23 16.21
CA ASP A 371 -1.36 -10.03 15.97
C ASP A 371 -0.71 -11.36 15.60
N GLU A 372 -1.00 -12.43 16.35
CA GLU A 372 -0.49 -13.78 16.13
C GLU A 372 -0.99 -14.39 14.82
N GLU A 373 -2.29 -14.29 14.54
CA GLU A 373 -2.88 -14.85 13.33
C GLU A 373 -2.38 -14.14 12.07
N ASN A 374 -2.28 -12.81 12.08
CA ASN A 374 -1.72 -12.08 10.94
C ASN A 374 -0.23 -12.43 10.74
N ALA A 375 0.56 -12.57 11.82
CA ALA A 375 1.93 -13.04 11.70
C ALA A 375 2.00 -14.46 11.12
N ARG A 376 1.13 -15.37 11.57
CA ARG A 376 1.06 -16.75 11.06
C ARG A 376 0.77 -16.78 9.55
N ILE A 377 -0.16 -15.98 9.06
CA ILE A 377 -0.48 -15.90 7.62
C ILE A 377 0.76 -15.52 6.81
N TRP A 378 1.54 -14.54 7.25
CA TRP A 378 2.78 -14.15 6.56
C TRP A 378 3.87 -15.21 6.66
N LYS A 379 3.96 -15.91 7.79
CA LYS A 379 4.87 -17.05 7.97
C LYS A 379 4.53 -18.21 7.03
N ASP A 380 3.23 -18.51 6.86
CA ASP A 380 2.75 -19.53 5.91
C ASP A 380 3.03 -19.14 4.45
N LEU A 381 3.21 -17.85 4.17
CA LEU A 381 3.67 -17.34 2.87
C LEU A 381 5.21 -17.38 2.70
N GLY A 382 5.95 -17.84 3.71
CA GLY A 382 7.40 -17.98 3.68
C GLY A 382 8.18 -16.74 4.10
N PHE A 383 7.54 -15.77 4.75
CA PHE A 383 8.22 -14.61 5.32
C PHE A 383 8.56 -14.83 6.80
N GLU A 384 9.52 -14.06 7.31
CA GLU A 384 9.75 -13.88 8.74
C GLU A 384 9.03 -12.60 9.21
N PRO A 385 7.91 -12.69 9.96
CA PRO A 385 7.17 -11.53 10.44
C PRO A 385 7.91 -10.84 11.59
N ARG A 386 8.30 -9.58 11.39
CA ARG A 386 8.80 -8.68 12.43
C ARG A 386 7.62 -7.91 13.00
N GLN A 387 7.10 -8.39 14.12
CA GLN A 387 6.00 -7.73 14.84
C GLN A 387 6.46 -6.39 15.40
N VAL A 388 5.81 -5.30 14.98
CA VAL A 388 6.11 -3.93 15.40
C VAL A 388 4.96 -3.43 16.27
N HIS A 389 5.15 -3.41 17.57
CA HIS A 389 4.16 -2.95 18.54
C HIS A 389 4.06 -1.42 18.62
N GLY A 390 2.97 -0.90 19.16
CA GLY A 390 2.72 0.50 19.51
C GLY A 390 1.55 1.13 18.77
N TRP A 391 0.96 0.41 17.81
CA TRP A 391 0.04 1.01 16.83
C TRP A 391 -1.40 1.13 17.32
N GLU A 392 -1.80 0.45 18.39
CA GLU A 392 -3.13 0.59 18.98
C GLU A 392 -3.45 2.04 19.36
N SER A 393 -2.47 2.72 19.95
CA SER A 393 -2.64 4.12 20.36
C SER A 393 -2.84 5.07 19.16
N LEU A 394 -2.42 4.66 17.96
CA LEU A 394 -2.54 5.41 16.72
C LEU A 394 -3.73 4.97 15.84
N ALA A 395 -4.51 3.97 16.25
CA ALA A 395 -5.68 3.51 15.51
C ALA A 395 -6.67 4.66 15.18
N HIS A 396 -6.80 5.63 16.09
CA HIS A 396 -7.64 6.81 15.90
C HIS A 396 -7.18 7.74 14.76
N ALA A 397 -5.89 7.73 14.44
CA ALA A 397 -5.30 8.46 13.32
C ALA A 397 -5.41 7.69 12.00
N ASN A 398 -5.81 6.41 12.05
CA ASN A 398 -6.17 5.59 10.89
C ASN A 398 -5.02 5.44 9.87
N GLY A 399 -3.80 5.27 10.40
CA GLY A 399 -2.57 4.96 9.67
C GLY A 399 -1.66 4.07 10.53
N ALA A 400 -0.72 3.35 9.89
CA ALA A 400 0.26 2.50 10.57
C ALA A 400 1.65 2.56 9.87
N LEU A 401 2.41 1.45 9.80
CA LEU A 401 3.81 1.44 9.36
C LEU A 401 4.00 2.06 7.98
N ARG A 402 3.25 1.57 6.99
CA ARG A 402 3.37 2.06 5.61
C ARG A 402 2.91 3.50 5.48
N CYS A 403 1.90 3.94 6.22
CA CYS A 403 1.51 5.35 6.18
C CYS A 403 2.60 6.26 6.77
N ALA A 404 3.26 5.82 7.84
CA ALA A 404 4.24 6.61 8.60
C ALA A 404 5.65 6.62 7.99
N SER A 405 5.88 5.84 6.93
CA SER A 405 7.19 5.68 6.31
C SER A 405 7.11 5.72 4.78
N LYS A 406 8.22 6.04 4.13
CA LYS A 406 8.36 5.99 2.68
C LYS A 406 9.61 5.23 2.29
N VAL A 407 9.48 4.15 1.50
CA VAL A 407 10.64 3.51 0.88
C VAL A 407 11.20 4.43 -0.21
N ILE A 408 12.48 4.75 -0.11
CA ILE A 408 13.20 5.65 -1.02
C ILE A 408 13.97 4.87 -2.08
N SER A 409 14.62 3.78 -1.69
CA SER A 409 15.39 2.92 -2.58
C SER A 409 15.34 1.47 -2.12
N ARG A 410 15.56 0.57 -3.08
CA ARG A 410 15.71 -0.86 -2.86
C ARG A 410 16.94 -1.37 -3.60
N ILE A 411 17.59 -2.37 -3.02
CA ILE A 411 18.63 -3.16 -3.68
C ILE A 411 17.95 -4.41 -4.26
N PRO A 412 18.22 -4.79 -5.52
CA PRO A 412 17.64 -5.99 -6.14
C PRO A 412 17.83 -7.28 -5.35
#